data_AF-A0A1H8LK94-F1
#
_entry.id   AF-A0A1H8LK94-F1
#
_cell.length_a   1.000
_cell.length_b   1.000
_cell.length_c   1.000
_cell.angle_alpha   90.00
_cell.angle_beta   90.00
_cell.angle_gamma   90.00
#
_symmetry.space_group_name_H-M   'P 1'
#
loop_
_entity.id
_entity.type
_entity.pdbx_description
1 polymer ?
#
loop_
_entity_poly.entity_id
_entity_poly.type
_entity_poly.pdbx_seq_one_letter_code
_entity_poly.pdbx_strand_id
1 'polypeptide(L)'
;MVNKKWMISTAVLGLIVLILLIITVRQHNENKYDDRYISEKLSNTVSGLSHAILENDKVLNDTLKDTKGKVVLTSLHAQMLCGNTHEIMNQMQELDHSAELLGKRRQDGNLNNVAKFTLDAELYLSRKVMNNGLLYDCTAPKSDLTLNDEQKDFLQRLQTANKEWARIVIKYIPGATNSEAWNSFWDKSRDGFVRRSWWVEMQKDFAASSGQLPLLPN
;
A
#
# COMPACT_ATOMS: atom_id res chain seq x y z
N MET A 1 19.28 -40.97 -54.01
CA MET A 1 18.37 -41.67 -53.05
C MET A 1 18.57 -41.05 -51.67
N VAL A 2 17.61 -40.29 -51.16
CA VAL A 2 17.69 -39.75 -49.79
C VAL A 2 17.52 -40.92 -48.81
N ASN A 3 18.48 -41.05 -47.90
CA ASN A 3 18.52 -42.17 -46.97
C ASN A 3 17.32 -42.07 -46.01
N LYS A 4 16.41 -43.06 -45.99
CA LYS A 4 15.17 -43.02 -45.17
C LYS A 4 15.44 -42.67 -43.70
N LYS A 5 16.58 -43.12 -43.17
CA LYS A 5 17.05 -42.80 -41.80
C LYS A 5 17.27 -41.30 -41.59
N TRP A 6 17.81 -40.60 -42.58
CA TRP A 6 18.00 -39.14 -42.53
C TRP A 6 16.66 -38.41 -42.51
N MET A 7 15.71 -38.85 -43.34
CA MET A 7 14.38 -38.25 -43.44
C MET A 7 13.56 -38.44 -42.14
N ILE A 8 13.68 -39.61 -41.50
CA ILE A 8 13.08 -39.87 -40.18
C ILE A 8 13.75 -39.02 -39.11
N SER A 9 15.09 -38.90 -39.14
CA SER A 9 15.83 -38.09 -38.15
C SER A 9 15.49 -36.60 -38.23
N THR A 10 15.35 -36.02 -39.43
CA THR A 10 14.91 -34.62 -39.58
C THR A 10 13.47 -34.42 -39.17
N ALA A 11 12.58 -35.37 -39.45
CA ALA A 11 11.18 -35.31 -39.00
C ALA A 11 11.07 -35.32 -37.46
N VAL A 12 11.83 -36.18 -36.79
CA VAL A 12 11.86 -36.26 -35.31
C VAL A 12 12.44 -34.97 -34.71
N LEU A 13 13.55 -34.45 -35.24
CA LEU A 13 14.13 -33.17 -34.80
C LEU A 13 13.16 -32.00 -35.00
N GLY A 14 12.48 -31.94 -36.14
CA GLY A 14 11.45 -30.93 -36.40
C GLY A 14 10.30 -30.99 -35.40
N LEU A 15 9.85 -32.20 -35.04
CA LEU A 15 8.80 -32.40 -34.05
C LEU A 15 9.24 -31.95 -32.64
N ILE A 16 10.48 -32.27 -32.23
CA ILE A 16 11.02 -31.85 -30.93
C ILE A 16 11.10 -30.32 -30.84
N VAL A 17 11.61 -29.66 -31.89
CA VAL A 17 11.67 -28.18 -31.93
C VAL A 17 10.28 -27.56 -31.85
N LEU A 18 9.29 -28.14 -32.55
CA LEU A 18 7.91 -27.69 -32.49
C LEU A 18 7.33 -27.79 -31.06
N ILE A 19 7.59 -28.91 -30.37
CA ILE A 19 7.13 -29.12 -28.98
C ILE A 19 7.79 -28.09 -28.04
N LEU A 20 9.10 -27.86 -28.17
CA LEU A 20 9.82 -26.87 -27.36
C LEU A 20 9.29 -25.45 -27.59
N LEU A 21 8.97 -25.09 -28.83
CA LEU A 21 8.35 -23.81 -29.16
C LEU A 21 6.97 -23.68 -28.51
N ILE A 22 6.13 -24.72 -28.57
CA ILE A 22 4.81 -24.72 -27.91
C ILE A 22 4.96 -24.53 -26.40
N ILE A 23 5.89 -25.24 -25.75
CA ILE A 23 6.16 -25.09 -24.31
C ILE A 23 6.62 -23.67 -24.00
N THR A 24 7.56 -23.12 -24.78
CA THR A 24 8.10 -21.77 -24.58
C THR A 24 7.02 -20.70 -24.75
N VAL A 25 6.17 -20.82 -25.77
CA VAL A 25 5.04 -19.89 -26.00
C VAL A 25 4.03 -19.99 -24.86
N ARG A 26 3.74 -21.20 -24.39
CA ARG A 26 2.82 -21.41 -23.27
C ARG A 26 3.36 -20.80 -21.98
N GLN A 27 4.63 -21.07 -21.64
CA GLN A 27 5.30 -20.47 -20.49
C GLN A 27 5.35 -18.93 -20.62
N HIS A 28 5.62 -18.40 -21.81
CA HIS A 28 5.60 -16.96 -22.03
C HIS A 28 4.22 -16.35 -21.80
N ASN A 29 3.15 -17.03 -22.25
CA ASN A 29 1.78 -16.59 -22.03
C ASN A 29 1.38 -16.68 -20.55
N GLU A 30 1.66 -17.80 -19.88
CA GLU A 30 1.41 -18.01 -18.45
C GLU A 30 2.12 -16.92 -17.62
N ASN A 31 3.40 -16.68 -17.86
CA ASN A 31 4.16 -15.60 -17.21
C ASN A 31 3.56 -14.21 -17.45
N LYS A 32 3.00 -13.96 -18.65
CA LYS A 32 2.32 -12.69 -18.95
C LYS A 32 1.00 -12.53 -18.19
N TYR A 33 0.26 -13.61 -17.99
CA TYR A 33 -0.95 -13.61 -17.17
C TYR A 33 -0.61 -13.36 -15.70
N ASP A 34 0.42 -14.03 -15.17
CA ASP A 34 0.88 -13.84 -13.79
C ASP A 34 1.42 -12.43 -13.56
N ASP A 35 2.27 -11.93 -14.47
CA ASP A 35 2.78 -10.54 -14.43
C ASP A 35 1.63 -9.53 -14.38
N ARG A 36 0.59 -9.75 -15.18
CA ARG A 36 -0.58 -8.87 -15.25
C ARG A 36 -1.40 -8.94 -13.97
N TYR A 37 -1.71 -10.15 -13.49
CA TYR A 37 -2.47 -10.35 -12.26
C TYR A 37 -1.78 -9.71 -11.06
N ILE A 38 -0.47 -9.94 -10.89
CA ILE A 38 0.29 -9.37 -9.78
C ILE A 38 0.42 -7.86 -9.94
N SER A 39 0.61 -7.35 -11.16
CA SER A 39 0.62 -5.90 -11.43
C SER A 39 -0.70 -5.24 -11.09
N GLU A 40 -1.82 -5.88 -11.40
CA GLU A 40 -3.16 -5.40 -11.08
C GLU A 40 -3.42 -5.42 -9.57
N LYS A 41 -3.08 -6.51 -8.89
CA LYS A 41 -3.19 -6.62 -7.43
C LYS A 41 -2.35 -5.54 -6.74
N LEU A 42 -1.07 -5.42 -7.09
CA LEU A 42 -0.20 -4.38 -6.54
C LEU A 42 -0.72 -2.97 -6.83
N SER A 43 -1.20 -2.73 -8.05
CA SER A 43 -1.78 -1.43 -8.40
C SER A 43 -2.98 -1.10 -7.53
N ASN A 44 -3.90 -2.04 -7.34
CA ASN A 44 -5.07 -1.85 -6.49
C ASN A 44 -4.65 -1.59 -5.04
N THR A 45 -3.70 -2.37 -4.53
CA THR A 45 -3.25 -2.24 -3.15
C THR A 45 -2.56 -0.90 -2.91
N VAL A 46 -1.60 -0.51 -3.74
CA VAL A 46 -0.91 0.78 -3.57
C VAL A 46 -1.88 1.95 -3.83
N SER A 47 -2.84 1.80 -4.74
CA SER A 47 -3.89 2.79 -4.96
C SER A 47 -4.78 3.00 -3.74
N GLY A 48 -5.31 1.90 -3.16
CA GLY A 48 -6.12 1.94 -1.94
C GLY A 48 -5.34 2.56 -0.78
N LEU A 49 -4.09 2.12 -0.59
CA LEU A 49 -3.18 2.69 0.40
C LEU A 49 -3.00 4.20 0.22
N SER A 50 -2.71 4.63 -1.00
CA SER A 50 -2.45 6.04 -1.32
C SER A 50 -3.68 6.91 -1.08
N HIS A 51 -4.86 6.44 -1.50
CA HIS A 51 -6.12 7.14 -1.26
C HIS A 51 -6.40 7.27 0.24
N ALA A 52 -6.26 6.18 1.00
CA ALA A 52 -6.46 6.19 2.44
C ALA A 52 -5.51 7.16 3.15
N ILE A 53 -4.22 7.18 2.80
CA ILE A 53 -3.23 8.13 3.36
C ILE A 53 -3.63 9.59 3.07
N LEU A 54 -3.99 9.88 1.82
CA LEU A 54 -4.32 11.23 1.37
C LEU A 54 -5.63 11.74 2.01
N GLU A 55 -6.64 10.88 2.14
CA GLU A 55 -7.86 11.22 2.88
C GLU A 55 -7.60 11.35 4.39
N ASN A 56 -6.72 10.52 4.97
CA ASN A 56 -6.35 10.61 6.38
C ASN A 56 -5.64 11.94 6.68
N ASP A 57 -4.69 12.39 5.85
CA ASP A 57 -4.05 13.70 5.99
C ASP A 57 -5.05 14.85 5.91
N LYS A 58 -6.01 14.78 4.97
CA LYS A 58 -7.07 15.79 4.84
C LYS A 58 -7.92 15.88 6.11
N VAL A 59 -8.39 14.75 6.63
CA VAL A 59 -9.20 14.71 7.86
C VAL A 59 -8.40 15.20 9.06
N LEU A 60 -7.11 14.85 9.17
CA LEU A 60 -6.23 15.37 10.22
C LEU A 60 -6.04 16.88 10.10
N ASN A 61 -5.83 17.39 8.89
CA ASN A 61 -5.68 18.82 8.64
C ASN A 61 -6.94 19.59 9.00
N ASP A 62 -8.12 19.04 8.70
CA ASP A 62 -9.39 19.66 9.06
C ASP A 62 -9.67 19.56 10.56
N THR A 63 -9.28 18.47 11.22
CA THR A 63 -9.42 18.28 12.67
C THR A 63 -8.49 19.19 13.46
N LEU A 64 -7.22 19.32 13.04
CA LEU A 64 -6.19 20.07 13.75
C LEU A 64 -6.27 21.59 13.55
N LYS A 65 -7.18 22.08 12.70
CA LYS A 65 -7.48 23.51 12.59
C LYS A 65 -8.08 24.01 13.91
N ASP A 66 -7.31 24.84 14.61
CA ASP A 66 -7.75 25.43 15.87
C ASP A 66 -8.99 26.30 15.66
N THR A 67 -10.11 25.91 16.28
CA THR A 67 -11.34 26.70 16.29
C THR A 67 -11.53 27.27 17.69
N LYS A 68 -11.16 28.54 17.88
CA LYS A 68 -11.32 29.29 19.14
C LYS A 68 -10.49 28.73 20.33
N GLY A 69 -9.26 28.29 20.08
CA GLY A 69 -8.35 27.78 21.11
C GLY A 69 -8.62 26.33 21.52
N LYS A 70 -9.44 25.61 20.76
CA LYS A 70 -9.83 24.21 21.01
C LYS A 70 -9.80 23.42 19.71
N VAL A 71 -9.23 22.22 19.81
CA VAL A 71 -9.23 21.23 18.73
C VAL A 71 -10.34 20.23 19.05
N VAL A 72 -11.34 20.16 18.17
CA VAL A 72 -12.53 19.31 18.35
C VAL A 72 -12.48 18.22 17.29
N LEU A 73 -12.49 16.97 17.73
CA LEU A 73 -12.66 15.81 16.87
C LEU A 73 -14.16 15.50 16.78
N THR A 74 -14.72 15.73 15.60
CA THR A 74 -16.12 15.38 15.34
C THR A 74 -16.28 13.87 15.26
N SER A 75 -17.49 13.37 15.51
CA SER A 75 -17.79 11.94 15.37
C SER A 75 -17.47 11.42 13.95
N LEU A 76 -17.76 12.23 12.93
CA LEU A 76 -17.44 11.91 11.53
C LEU A 76 -15.93 11.83 11.30
N HIS A 77 -15.15 12.81 11.77
CA HIS A 77 -13.70 12.78 11.63
C HIS A 77 -13.09 11.59 12.36
N ALA A 78 -13.59 11.26 13.55
CA ALA A 78 -13.14 10.10 14.30
C ALA A 78 -13.33 8.79 13.52
N GLN A 79 -14.52 8.58 12.93
CA GLN A 79 -14.78 7.42 12.07
C GLN A 79 -13.87 7.38 10.86
N MET A 80 -13.70 8.51 10.17
CA MET A 80 -12.84 8.59 8.98
C MET A 80 -11.37 8.31 9.32
N LEU A 81 -10.84 8.87 10.42
CA LEU A 81 -9.47 8.62 10.85
C LEU A 81 -9.25 7.14 11.17
N CYS A 82 -10.18 6.52 11.91
CA CYS A 82 -10.08 5.10 12.26
C CYS A 82 -10.19 4.20 11.02
N GLY A 83 -11.20 4.44 10.17
CA GLY A 83 -11.41 3.68 8.94
C GLY A 83 -10.24 3.81 7.96
N ASN A 84 -9.72 5.02 7.75
CA ASN A 84 -8.58 5.24 6.88
C ASN A 84 -7.32 4.58 7.46
N THR A 85 -7.10 4.64 8.78
CA THR A 85 -5.94 3.99 9.41
C THR A 85 -6.01 2.46 9.30
N HIS A 86 -7.21 1.88 9.49
CA HIS A 86 -7.46 0.45 9.27
C HIS A 86 -7.19 0.05 7.82
N GLU A 87 -7.67 0.85 6.86
CA GLU A 87 -7.40 0.61 5.43
C GLU A 87 -5.91 0.67 5.11
N ILE A 88 -5.18 1.66 5.63
CA ILE A 88 -3.72 1.76 5.49
C ILE A 88 -3.04 0.49 6.01
N MET A 89 -3.47 -0.05 7.17
CA MET A 89 -2.91 -1.28 7.73
C MET A 89 -3.15 -2.47 6.79
N ASN A 90 -4.39 -2.69 6.36
CA ASN A 90 -4.76 -3.81 5.50
C ASN A 90 -3.97 -3.76 4.18
N GLN A 91 -3.92 -2.59 3.55
CA GLN A 91 -3.20 -2.40 2.29
C GLN A 91 -1.67 -2.58 2.47
N MET A 92 -1.09 -2.13 3.59
CA MET A 92 0.33 -2.40 3.89
C MET A 92 0.63 -3.89 4.07
N GLN A 93 -0.25 -4.64 4.73
CA GLN A 93 -0.10 -6.10 4.87
C GLN A 93 -0.21 -6.80 3.50
N GLU A 94 -1.14 -6.37 2.65
CA GLU A 94 -1.26 -6.88 1.29
C GLU A 94 -0.03 -6.57 0.42
N LEU A 95 0.60 -5.40 0.60
CA LEU A 95 1.85 -5.06 -0.09
C LEU A 95 3.00 -5.95 0.34
N ASP A 96 3.14 -6.23 1.64
CA ASP A 96 4.19 -7.12 2.14
C ASP A 96 4.00 -8.55 1.63
N HIS A 97 2.76 -9.06 1.67
CA HIS A 97 2.42 -10.36 1.11
C HIS A 97 2.69 -10.42 -0.41
N SER A 98 2.34 -9.38 -1.16
CA SER A 98 2.60 -9.32 -2.61
C SER A 98 4.09 -9.22 -2.93
N ALA A 99 4.87 -8.55 -2.08
CA ALA A 99 6.33 -8.49 -2.20
C ALA A 99 7.00 -9.85 -1.94
N GLU A 100 6.47 -10.62 -1.00
CA GLU A 100 6.87 -12.01 -0.72
C GLU A 100 6.59 -12.94 -1.91
N LEU A 101 5.37 -12.90 -2.46
CA LEU A 101 4.98 -13.71 -3.63
C LEU A 101 5.86 -13.47 -4.85
N LEU A 102 6.39 -12.25 -5.01
CA LEU A 102 7.30 -11.90 -6.10
C LEU A 102 8.76 -12.35 -5.88
N GLY A 103 9.06 -13.04 -4.76
CA GLY A 103 10.44 -13.39 -4.39
C GLY A 103 11.33 -12.17 -4.19
N LYS A 104 10.74 -10.98 -4.00
CA LYS A 104 11.43 -9.71 -3.82
C LYS A 104 11.51 -9.26 -2.36
N ARG A 105 11.06 -10.10 -1.42
CA ARG A 105 11.45 -9.95 0.00
C ARG A 105 12.96 -10.12 0.10
N ARG A 106 13.68 -8.99 0.14
CA ARG A 106 15.00 -9.01 0.77
C ARG A 106 14.77 -9.36 2.24
N GLN A 107 15.61 -10.22 2.80
CA GLN A 107 15.61 -10.62 4.21
C GLN A 107 15.74 -9.43 5.20
N ASP A 108 15.84 -8.20 4.70
CA ASP A 108 16.14 -6.98 5.44
C ASP A 108 14.94 -5.99 5.53
N GLY A 109 13.71 -6.40 5.16
CA GLY A 109 12.60 -5.49 4.88
C GLY A 109 11.87 -4.89 6.09
N ASN A 110 12.19 -3.63 6.41
CA ASN A 110 11.61 -2.73 7.43
C ASN A 110 10.08 -2.42 7.32
N LEU A 111 9.31 -3.10 6.45
CA LEU A 111 7.86 -2.90 6.31
C LEU A 111 7.11 -3.27 7.60
N ASN A 112 7.66 -4.19 8.40
CA ASN A 112 7.19 -4.48 9.74
C ASN A 112 7.09 -3.24 10.63
N ASN A 113 7.98 -2.26 10.48
CA ASN A 113 7.93 -1.04 11.30
C ASN A 113 6.81 -0.09 10.85
N VAL A 114 6.48 -0.07 9.56
CA VAL A 114 5.36 0.73 9.03
C VAL A 114 4.04 0.09 9.43
N ALA A 115 3.88 -1.21 9.21
CA ALA A 115 2.70 -1.96 9.64
C ALA A 115 2.50 -1.86 11.16
N LYS A 116 3.58 -1.94 11.94
CA LYS A 116 3.56 -1.73 13.39
C LYS A 116 3.14 -0.31 13.77
N PHE A 117 3.70 0.72 13.14
CA PHE A 117 3.30 2.11 13.40
C PHE A 117 1.81 2.34 13.09
N THR A 118 1.32 1.82 11.95
CA THR A 118 -0.10 1.95 11.59
C THR A 118 -1.01 1.20 12.55
N LEU A 119 -0.61 0.00 12.99
CA LEU A 119 -1.33 -0.77 14.01
C LEU A 119 -1.34 -0.01 15.35
N ASP A 120 -0.20 0.53 15.79
CA ASP A 120 -0.10 1.31 17.01
C ASP A 120 -0.98 2.58 16.92
N ALA A 121 -1.05 3.21 15.74
CA ALA A 121 -1.93 4.34 15.48
C ALA A 121 -3.42 3.96 15.51
N GLU A 122 -3.81 2.82 14.90
CA GLU A 122 -5.17 2.29 14.95
C GLU A 122 -5.59 1.98 16.39
N LEU A 123 -4.71 1.31 17.15
CA LEU A 123 -4.94 0.99 18.56
C LEU A 123 -5.05 2.25 19.41
N TYR A 124 -4.23 3.27 19.15
CA TYR A 124 -4.31 4.53 19.89
C TYR A 124 -5.57 5.32 19.52
N LEU A 125 -5.92 5.42 18.23
CA LEU A 125 -7.15 6.09 17.78
C LEU A 125 -8.39 5.42 18.39
N SER A 126 -8.51 4.10 18.23
CA SER A 126 -9.63 3.33 18.76
C SER A 126 -9.71 3.41 20.28
N ARG A 127 -8.60 3.21 20.99
CA ARG A 127 -8.61 3.18 22.47
C ARG A 127 -8.60 4.56 23.08
N LYS A 128 -7.62 5.40 22.77
CA LYS A 128 -7.31 6.63 23.53
C LYS A 128 -7.97 7.88 22.98
N VAL A 129 -8.37 7.88 21.70
CA VAL A 129 -8.99 9.06 21.07
C VAL A 129 -10.51 8.90 20.97
N MET A 130 -11.00 7.73 20.55
CA MET A 130 -12.44 7.49 20.32
C MET A 130 -13.16 6.94 21.56
N ASN A 131 -12.54 5.99 22.27
CA ASN A 131 -13.20 5.23 23.33
C ASN A 131 -12.64 5.49 24.76
N ASN A 132 -11.84 6.53 24.96
CA ASN A 132 -11.32 6.94 26.28
C ASN A 132 -10.70 5.80 27.13
N GLY A 133 -10.06 4.83 26.49
CA GLY A 133 -9.37 3.70 27.12
C GLY A 133 -10.13 2.37 27.07
N LEU A 134 -11.34 2.32 26.49
CA LEU A 134 -12.08 1.08 26.29
C LEU A 134 -11.73 0.42 24.94
N LEU A 135 -11.73 -0.91 24.90
CA LEU A 135 -11.65 -1.68 23.67
C LEU A 135 -12.99 -1.58 22.93
N TYR A 136 -13.04 -0.81 21.86
CA TYR A 136 -14.17 -0.80 20.94
C TYR A 136 -13.65 -0.71 19.50
N ASP A 137 -14.48 -1.19 18.58
CA ASP A 137 -14.32 -1.09 17.12
C ASP A 137 -14.34 0.39 16.68
N CYS A 138 -14.07 0.68 15.39
CA CYS A 138 -14.13 2.03 14.81
C CYS A 138 -15.56 2.64 14.78
N THR A 139 -16.43 2.31 15.75
CA THR A 139 -17.76 2.93 15.91
C THR A 139 -17.65 4.41 16.23
N ALA A 140 -18.63 5.18 15.74
CA ALA A 140 -18.69 6.62 15.99
C ALA A 140 -18.74 6.91 17.51
N PRO A 141 -17.95 7.86 18.02
CA PRO A 141 -18.20 8.37 19.36
C PRO A 141 -19.58 9.04 19.39
N LYS A 142 -20.27 8.90 20.52
CA LYS A 142 -21.66 9.42 20.70
C LYS A 142 -21.76 10.94 20.65
N SER A 143 -20.64 11.65 20.78
CA SER A 143 -20.56 13.10 20.76
C SER A 143 -19.18 13.54 20.26
N ASP A 144 -19.09 14.78 19.82
CA ASP A 144 -17.81 15.41 19.48
C ASP A 144 -16.89 15.46 20.71
N LEU A 145 -15.60 15.25 20.47
CA LEU A 145 -14.60 15.12 21.52
C LEU A 145 -13.66 16.33 21.49
N THR A 146 -13.58 17.06 22.60
CA THR A 146 -12.54 18.09 22.75
C THR A 146 -11.24 17.39 23.08
N LEU A 147 -10.23 17.53 22.23
CA LEU A 147 -8.96 16.84 22.41
C LEU A 147 -8.14 17.51 23.52
N ASN A 148 -7.55 16.68 24.38
CA ASN A 148 -6.52 17.12 25.32
C ASN A 148 -5.16 17.26 24.59
N ASP A 149 -4.15 17.79 25.28
CA ASP A 149 -2.87 18.08 24.63
C ASP A 149 -2.11 16.82 24.18
N GLU A 150 -2.23 15.71 24.91
CA GLU A 150 -1.67 14.40 24.52
C GLU A 150 -2.33 13.85 23.24
N GLN A 151 -3.65 13.95 23.13
CA GLN A 151 -4.41 13.53 21.96
C GLN A 151 -4.10 14.42 20.74
N LYS A 152 -3.97 15.73 20.93
CA LYS A 152 -3.56 16.66 19.86
C LYS A 152 -2.16 16.34 19.35
N ASP A 153 -1.21 16.17 20.26
CA ASP A 153 0.18 15.83 19.97
C ASP A 153 0.28 14.49 19.23
N PHE A 154 -0.52 13.49 19.62
CA PHE A 154 -0.65 12.26 18.86
C PHE A 154 -1.17 12.48 17.43
N LEU A 155 -2.28 13.21 17.25
CA LEU A 155 -2.83 13.47 15.91
C LEU A 155 -1.86 14.29 15.04
N GLN A 156 -1.08 15.18 15.64
CA GLN A 156 -0.03 15.92 14.94
C GLN A 156 1.09 15.00 14.47
N ARG A 157 1.58 14.08 15.32
CA ARG A 157 2.55 13.05 14.90
C ARG A 157 2.03 12.18 13.77
N LEU A 158 0.77 11.74 13.88
CA LEU A 158 0.11 10.96 12.83
C LEU A 158 0.01 11.77 11.52
N GLN A 159 -0.29 13.07 11.61
CA GLN A 159 -0.32 13.94 10.43
C GLN A 159 1.06 14.07 9.80
N THR A 160 2.12 14.23 10.60
CA THR A 160 3.50 14.26 10.09
C THR A 160 3.85 12.97 9.35
N ALA A 161 3.48 11.80 9.91
CA ALA A 161 3.66 10.51 9.26
C ALA A 161 2.92 10.42 7.92
N ASN A 162 1.63 10.79 7.90
CA ASN A 162 0.82 10.78 6.69
C ASN A 162 1.35 11.71 5.61
N LYS A 163 1.83 12.91 5.96
CA LYS A 163 2.44 13.85 5.01
C LYS A 163 3.70 13.29 4.38
N GLU A 164 4.53 12.63 5.17
CA GLU A 164 5.75 12.01 4.65
C GLU A 164 5.41 10.85 3.71
N TRP A 165 4.38 10.07 4.03
CA TRP A 165 3.91 9.03 3.12
C TRP A 165 3.28 9.59 1.84
N ALA A 166 2.44 10.61 1.95
CA ALA A 166 1.85 11.31 0.81
C ALA A 166 2.95 11.86 -0.12
N ARG A 167 4.02 12.43 0.45
CA ARG A 167 5.19 12.91 -0.31
C ARG A 167 5.84 11.80 -1.12
N ILE A 168 6.03 10.62 -0.52
CA ILE A 168 6.61 9.45 -1.20
C ILE A 168 5.66 8.95 -2.29
N VAL A 169 4.35 8.84 -2.04
CA VAL A 169 3.36 8.47 -3.06
C VAL A 169 3.44 9.41 -4.27
N ILE A 170 3.38 10.73 -4.04
CA ILE A 170 3.40 11.74 -5.10
C ILE A 170 4.73 11.68 -5.89
N LYS A 171 5.86 11.40 -5.23
CA LYS A 171 7.17 11.24 -5.89
C LYS A 171 7.14 10.14 -6.95
N TYR A 172 6.56 8.98 -6.64
CA TYR A 172 6.53 7.84 -7.56
C TYR A 172 5.33 7.89 -8.51
N ILE A 173 4.31 8.69 -8.20
CA ILE A 173 3.03 8.76 -8.92
C ILE A 173 2.61 10.22 -9.08
N PRO A 174 3.24 10.92 -10.04
CA PRO A 174 2.84 12.29 -10.36
C PRO A 174 1.38 12.32 -10.80
N GLY A 175 0.60 13.23 -10.23
CA GLY A 175 -0.85 13.33 -10.47
C GLY A 175 -1.72 12.63 -9.42
N ALA A 176 -1.13 11.84 -8.50
CA ALA A 176 -1.88 11.29 -7.38
C ALA A 176 -2.43 12.43 -6.49
N THR A 177 -3.75 12.64 -6.56
CA THR A 177 -4.51 13.51 -5.65
C THR A 177 -5.53 12.66 -4.89
N ASN A 178 -6.14 13.22 -3.86
CA ASN A 178 -7.22 12.58 -3.09
C ASN A 178 -8.34 11.98 -3.97
N SER A 179 -8.68 12.65 -5.08
CA SER A 179 -9.75 12.24 -6.00
C SER A 179 -9.26 11.45 -7.22
N GLU A 180 -7.99 11.54 -7.59
CA GLU A 180 -7.47 10.99 -8.86
C GLU A 180 -6.42 9.90 -8.69
N ALA A 181 -5.96 9.62 -7.45
CA ALA A 181 -4.96 8.59 -7.16
C ALA A 181 -5.32 7.26 -7.86
N TRP A 182 -6.58 6.82 -7.76
CA TRP A 182 -7.04 5.59 -8.40
C TRP A 182 -6.77 5.56 -9.90
N ASN A 183 -7.13 6.62 -10.63
CA ASN A 183 -6.97 6.66 -12.08
C ASN A 183 -5.49 6.75 -12.50
N SER A 184 -4.68 7.55 -11.78
CA SER A 184 -3.25 7.67 -12.04
C SER A 184 -2.48 6.36 -11.80
N PHE A 185 -2.94 5.52 -10.87
CA PHE A 185 -2.39 4.18 -10.64
C PHE A 185 -2.64 3.23 -11.81
N TRP A 186 -3.86 3.22 -12.32
CA TRP A 186 -4.26 2.32 -13.41
C TRP A 186 -3.55 2.59 -14.72
N ASP A 187 -3.23 3.86 -15.02
CA ASP A 187 -2.44 4.19 -16.21
C ASP A 187 -1.01 3.65 -16.11
N LYS A 188 -0.42 3.61 -14.91
CA LYS A 188 0.92 3.05 -14.70
C LYS A 188 0.92 1.51 -14.60
N SER A 189 -0.18 0.89 -14.19
CA SER A 189 -0.26 -0.56 -14.02
C SER A 189 -0.40 -1.33 -15.33
N ARG A 190 -1.04 -0.72 -16.34
CA ARG A 190 -1.18 -1.27 -17.70
C ARG A 190 0.15 -1.58 -18.39
N ASP A 191 1.21 -0.84 -18.05
CA ASP A 191 2.54 -0.96 -18.66
C ASP A 191 3.49 -1.93 -17.93
N GLY A 192 2.97 -2.81 -17.06
CA GLY A 192 3.78 -3.80 -16.35
C GLY A 192 4.40 -3.22 -15.08
N PHE A 193 3.53 -2.95 -14.10
CA PHE A 193 3.87 -2.48 -12.75
C PHE A 193 5.04 -3.26 -12.10
N VAL A 194 5.04 -4.60 -12.24
CA VAL A 194 6.10 -5.49 -11.73
C VAL A 194 7.45 -5.26 -12.44
N ARG A 195 7.42 -4.92 -13.73
CA ARG A 195 8.62 -4.74 -14.58
C ARG A 195 9.35 -3.43 -14.32
N ARG A 196 8.62 -2.36 -13.98
CA ARG A 196 9.22 -1.03 -13.78
C ARG A 196 9.87 -0.84 -12.40
N SER A 197 9.72 -1.78 -11.46
CA SER A 197 10.38 -1.82 -10.14
C SER A 197 10.22 -0.61 -9.20
N TRP A 198 9.55 0.46 -9.63
CA TRP A 198 9.38 1.67 -8.84
C TRP A 198 8.61 1.44 -7.53
N TRP A 199 7.74 0.42 -7.47
CA TRP A 199 7.06 0.04 -6.23
C TRP A 199 8.05 -0.48 -5.18
N VAL A 200 9.12 -1.16 -5.60
CA VAL A 200 10.20 -1.61 -4.69
C VAL A 200 10.94 -0.40 -4.14
N GLU A 201 11.21 0.60 -4.99
CA GLU A 201 11.84 1.85 -4.55
C GLU A 201 10.92 2.66 -3.63
N MET A 202 9.62 2.68 -3.91
CA MET A 202 8.63 3.31 -3.02
C MET A 202 8.60 2.64 -1.64
N GLN A 203 8.66 1.31 -1.59
CA GLN A 203 8.76 0.56 -0.33
C GLN A 203 10.07 0.85 0.42
N LYS A 204 11.19 0.97 -0.29
CA LYS A 204 12.48 1.36 0.33
C LYS A 204 12.40 2.76 0.92
N ASP A 205 11.82 3.71 0.20
CA ASP A 205 11.64 5.08 0.69
C ASP A 205 10.72 5.11 1.92
N PHE A 206 9.64 4.33 1.94
CA PHE A 206 8.79 4.16 3.14
C PHE A 206 9.54 3.50 4.30
N ALA A 207 10.36 2.49 4.04
CA ALA A 207 11.18 1.82 5.04
C ALA A 207 12.29 2.71 5.61
N ALA A 208 12.80 3.65 4.82
CA ALA A 208 13.79 4.63 5.24
C ALA A 208 13.15 5.76 6.06
N SER A 209 11.97 6.23 5.65
CA SER A 209 11.23 7.25 6.41
C SER A 209 10.65 6.69 7.71
N SER A 210 10.34 5.39 7.78
CA SER A 210 9.82 4.76 9.01
C SER A 210 10.80 4.82 10.19
N GLY A 211 12.11 4.79 9.94
CA GLY A 211 13.13 5.01 10.97
C GLY A 211 13.17 6.45 11.51
N GLN A 212 12.50 7.38 10.83
CA GLN A 212 12.34 8.77 11.25
C GLN A 212 10.92 9.07 11.77
N LEU A 213 10.01 8.08 11.76
CA LEU A 213 8.66 8.28 12.24
C LEU A 213 8.67 8.53 13.75
N PRO A 214 7.81 9.44 14.24
CA PRO A 214 7.67 9.67 15.67
C PRO A 214 7.27 8.37 16.37
N LEU A 215 8.01 7.97 17.40
CA LEU A 215 7.61 6.83 18.23
C LEU A 215 6.30 7.17 18.95
N LEU A 216 5.36 6.24 18.94
CA LEU A 216 4.13 6.37 19.72
C LEU A 216 4.43 6.01 21.19
N PRO A 217 3.87 6.76 22.16
CA PRO A 217 4.00 6.42 23.56
C PRO A 217 3.34 5.05 23.82
N ASN A 218 4.06 4.17 24.52
CA ASN A 218 3.56 2.86 24.97
C ASN A 218 2.54 3.02 26.11
#